data_AF-A0A539CV03-F1
#
_entry.id   AF-A0A539CV03-F1
#
_cell.length_a   1.000
_cell.length_b   1.000
_cell.length_c   1.000
_cell.angle_alpha   90.00
_cell.angle_beta   90.00
_cell.angle_gamma   90.00
#
_symmetry.space_group_name_H-M   'P 1'
#
loop_
_entity.id
_entity.type
_entity.pdbx_description
1 polymer ?
#
loop_
_entity_poly.entity_id
_entity_poly.type
_entity_poly.pdbx_seq_one_letter_code
_entity_poly.pdbx_strand_id
1 'polypeptide(L)'
;MGRECGRTQATGPNKNARRWAIWLRAKETPDKDAVLYLIAKGGEPTVNKGSGDNPAIVLLTVLGGKPPAKVTINELTTVASAFTTARFINGESMSGNPLGLRIAAGNVPNLVDPATGGWGKVILDPINSTQTTTLANLDTLGSLITAFATVADDNWRARFLKAATPTDGATPKNTLEAMAGIAREPWADPKDLYTLFDEAYPQPKDGSRRAAPFVPYLAYTPPDFALMLCFAGGGVYSAARLMFDVDGNLWSGQNWLPSSQSGVSHNIGGGVVKFTPNGTALSPAITGFTGMGLDGVGWGTAVTHDKVWASSFNGKILVMDFDGHPIGKESDFPFKEKFLGLMGIGVAANGDVWIADGSDNQLLYFHRRTGEGRRSSS
;
A
#
# COMPACT_ATOMS: atom_id res chain seq x y z
N MET A 1 4.91 2.81 18.47
CA MET A 1 4.65 1.65 19.36
C MET A 1 3.28 1.11 19.05
N GLY A 2 3.17 -0.12 18.50
CA GLY A 2 1.89 -0.82 18.47
C GLY A 2 1.53 -1.22 19.90
N ARG A 3 0.29 -0.99 20.34
CA ARG A 3 -0.19 -1.43 21.65
C ARG A 3 -1.22 -2.52 21.45
N GLU A 4 -1.01 -3.68 22.07
CA GLU A 4 -1.97 -4.78 22.15
C GLU A 4 -3.16 -4.33 23.03
N CYS A 5 -4.30 -4.06 22.41
CA CYS A 5 -5.50 -3.64 23.14
C CYS A 5 -6.31 -4.87 23.58
N GLY A 6 -5.81 -5.57 24.60
CA GLY A 6 -6.54 -6.60 25.33
C GLY A 6 -6.62 -7.98 24.64
N ARG A 7 -6.26 -9.04 25.39
CA ARG A 7 -6.61 -10.42 25.07
C ARG A 7 -8.02 -10.73 25.54
N THR A 8 -8.92 -11.02 24.60
CA THR A 8 -10.17 -11.74 24.90
C THR A 8 -10.37 -12.81 23.84
N GLN A 9 -10.49 -14.07 24.29
CA GLN A 9 -10.77 -15.22 23.45
C GLN A 9 -12.17 -15.07 22.82
N ALA A 10 -12.26 -15.18 21.50
CA ALA A 10 -13.51 -15.09 20.76
C ALA A 10 -13.46 -16.05 19.57
N THR A 11 -14.39 -17.01 19.57
CA THR A 11 -14.63 -17.98 18.51
C THR A 11 -15.30 -17.29 17.30
N GLY A 12 -14.71 -17.39 16.11
CA GLY A 12 -15.12 -16.63 14.91
C GLY A 12 -16.41 -17.11 14.21
N PRO A 13 -17.11 -16.27 13.42
CA PRO A 13 -18.35 -16.62 12.71
C PRO A 13 -18.20 -16.86 11.19
N ASN A 14 -19.08 -17.71 10.61
CA ASN A 14 -19.45 -17.72 9.18
C ASN A 14 -20.98 -17.89 8.99
N LYS A 15 -21.44 -17.57 7.77
CA LYS A 15 -22.75 -17.15 7.22
C LYS A 15 -24.10 -17.72 7.72
N ASN A 16 -24.18 -18.60 8.71
CA ASN A 16 -25.47 -19.09 9.27
C ASN A 16 -25.55 -19.17 10.81
N ALA A 17 -24.62 -18.57 11.55
CA ALA A 17 -24.64 -18.55 13.02
C ALA A 17 -24.90 -17.13 13.57
N ARG A 18 -25.71 -17.04 14.64
CA ARG A 18 -26.09 -15.81 15.37
C ARG A 18 -24.88 -14.87 15.52
N ARG A 19 -25.05 -13.57 15.28
CA ARG A 19 -23.98 -12.55 15.50
C ARG A 19 -23.72 -12.40 16.99
N TRP A 20 -22.49 -12.67 17.43
CA TRP A 20 -22.02 -12.35 18.78
C TRP A 20 -21.19 -11.08 18.65
N ALA A 21 -21.40 -10.12 19.56
CA ALA A 21 -20.65 -8.87 19.60
C ALA A 21 -19.86 -8.82 20.90
N ILE A 22 -18.58 -8.46 20.81
CA ILE A 22 -17.74 -8.22 21.97
C ILE A 22 -17.50 -6.72 22.05
N TRP A 23 -17.73 -6.15 23.23
CA TRP A 23 -17.46 -4.75 23.50
C TRP A 23 -16.00 -4.61 23.91
N LEU A 24 -15.21 -3.97 23.07
CA LEU A 24 -13.83 -3.61 23.38
C LEU A 24 -13.81 -2.20 23.97
N ARG A 25 -13.14 -2.03 25.11
CA ARG A 25 -12.87 -0.73 25.71
C ARG A 25 -11.36 -0.58 25.86
N ALA A 26 -10.80 0.46 25.27
CA ALA A 26 -9.43 0.85 25.56
C ALA A 26 -9.36 1.37 27.00
N LYS A 27 -8.40 0.88 27.78
CA LYS A 27 -8.18 1.36 29.17
C LYS A 27 -7.62 2.78 29.21
N GLU A 28 -6.96 3.19 28.12
CA GLU A 28 -6.34 4.49 27.95
C GLU A 28 -6.68 5.03 26.56
N THR A 29 -6.72 6.36 26.43
CA THR A 29 -6.78 6.99 25.12
C THR A 29 -5.49 6.66 24.36
N PRO A 30 -5.57 6.05 23.17
CA PRO A 30 -4.39 5.80 22.36
C PRO A 30 -3.65 7.11 22.06
N ASP A 31 -2.32 7.03 22.00
CA ASP A 31 -1.49 8.14 21.51
C ASP A 31 -1.97 8.57 20.11
N LYS A 32 -1.85 9.86 19.78
CA LYS A 32 -2.18 10.39 18.45
C LYS A 32 -1.43 9.68 17.31
N ASP A 33 -0.27 9.10 17.63
CA ASP A 33 0.58 8.36 16.70
C ASP A 33 0.44 6.83 16.83
N ALA A 34 -0.49 6.34 17.66
CA ALA A 34 -0.73 4.92 17.83
C ALA A 34 -1.47 4.32 16.62
N VAL A 35 -1.06 3.11 16.24
CA VAL A 35 -1.80 2.25 15.32
C VAL A 35 -2.46 1.14 16.12
N LEU A 36 -3.78 1.03 16.00
CA LEU A 36 -4.57 -0.01 16.63
C LEU A 36 -4.71 -1.21 15.70
N TYR A 37 -4.67 -2.40 16.28
CA TYR A 37 -4.96 -3.65 15.61
C TYR A 37 -5.57 -4.63 16.62
N LEU A 38 -6.32 -5.61 16.11
CA LEU A 38 -6.92 -6.66 16.92
C LEU A 38 -6.49 -8.01 16.38
N ILE A 39 -6.31 -8.96 17.30
CA ILE A 39 -6.00 -10.35 16.98
C ILE A 39 -7.07 -11.24 17.60
N ALA A 40 -7.62 -12.14 16.80
CA ALA A 40 -8.43 -13.26 17.27
C ALA A 40 -7.63 -14.54 17.16
N LYS A 41 -7.68 -15.39 18.20
CA LYS A 41 -6.93 -16.65 18.25
C LYS A 41 -7.85 -17.81 18.63
N GLY A 42 -7.57 -18.96 18.05
CA GLY A 42 -8.39 -20.14 18.28
C GLY A 42 -9.71 -20.06 17.52
N GLY A 43 -10.66 -20.83 18.01
CA GLY A 43 -11.97 -20.99 17.42
C GLY A 43 -12.22 -22.43 17.02
N GLU A 44 -13.49 -22.79 17.08
CA GLU A 44 -14.02 -24.02 16.54
C GLU A 44 -14.96 -23.66 15.38
N PRO A 45 -14.61 -23.99 14.13
CA PRO A 45 -15.48 -23.73 13.01
C PRO A 45 -16.77 -24.52 13.14
N THR A 46 -17.90 -23.87 12.87
CA THR A 46 -19.23 -24.51 12.98
C THR A 46 -19.40 -25.73 12.09
N VAL A 47 -18.68 -25.78 10.96
CA VAL A 47 -18.71 -26.90 10.02
C VAL A 47 -18.11 -28.19 10.59
N ASN A 48 -17.20 -28.07 11.58
CA ASN A 48 -16.57 -29.19 12.28
C ASN A 48 -16.82 -29.10 13.79
N LYS A 49 -18.03 -28.68 14.18
CA LYS A 49 -18.39 -28.56 15.59
C LYS A 49 -18.11 -29.88 16.32
N GLY A 50 -17.30 -29.83 17.39
CA GLY A 50 -16.78 -30.97 18.13
C GLY A 50 -15.29 -31.28 17.88
N SER A 51 -14.62 -30.64 16.91
CA SER A 51 -13.18 -30.83 16.66
C SER A 51 -12.27 -30.17 17.70
N GLY A 52 -12.82 -29.31 18.56
CA GLY A 52 -12.07 -28.56 19.56
C GLY A 52 -11.44 -27.27 19.03
N ASP A 53 -10.81 -26.53 19.95
CA ASP A 53 -10.12 -25.27 19.68
C ASP A 53 -8.85 -25.50 18.85
N ASN A 54 -8.66 -24.70 17.78
CA ASN A 54 -7.43 -24.73 16.99
C ASN A 54 -6.61 -23.44 17.20
N PRO A 55 -5.61 -23.44 18.10
CA PRO A 55 -4.82 -22.24 18.42
C PRO A 55 -3.95 -21.73 17.27
N ALA A 56 -3.75 -22.52 16.20
CA ALA A 56 -3.03 -22.09 15.01
C ALA A 56 -3.89 -21.21 14.07
N ILE A 57 -5.18 -21.05 14.36
CA ILE A 57 -6.04 -20.05 13.71
C ILE A 57 -5.80 -18.72 14.42
N VAL A 58 -5.09 -17.82 13.73
CA VAL A 58 -4.82 -16.47 14.22
C VAL A 58 -5.20 -15.48 13.12
N LEU A 59 -6.18 -14.64 13.41
CA LEU A 59 -6.71 -13.64 12.48
C LEU A 59 -6.33 -12.23 12.94
N LEU A 60 -6.16 -11.33 11.97
CA LEU A 60 -5.71 -9.96 12.17
C LEU A 60 -6.68 -8.97 11.54
N THR A 61 -6.90 -7.83 12.20
CA THR A 61 -7.42 -6.63 11.55
C THR A 61 -6.66 -5.42 12.05
N VAL A 62 -6.16 -4.59 11.14
CA VAL A 62 -5.42 -3.36 11.45
C VAL A 62 -6.29 -2.16 11.14
N LEU A 63 -6.42 -1.25 12.10
CA LEU A 63 -7.44 -0.19 12.13
C LEU A 63 -6.87 1.22 11.99
N GLY A 64 -5.56 1.39 12.17
CA GLY A 64 -4.92 2.70 12.21
C GLY A 64 -5.26 3.47 13.50
N GLY A 65 -5.14 4.80 13.46
CA GLY A 65 -5.39 5.68 14.61
C GLY A 65 -6.85 6.10 14.80
N LYS A 66 -7.74 5.80 13.85
CA LYS A 66 -9.17 6.18 13.87
C LYS A 66 -10.04 4.96 13.51
N PRO A 67 -10.21 4.00 14.45
CA PRO A 67 -10.96 2.79 14.17
C PRO A 67 -12.47 3.08 13.97
N PRO A 68 -13.19 2.29 13.15
CA PRO A 68 -14.64 2.38 13.06
C PRO A 68 -15.31 1.92 14.36
N ALA A 69 -16.55 2.35 14.60
CA ALA A 69 -17.32 1.98 15.79
C ALA A 69 -17.63 0.48 15.88
N LYS A 70 -17.68 -0.19 14.72
CA LYS A 70 -17.80 -1.64 14.61
C LYS A 70 -16.60 -2.14 13.81
N VAL A 71 -15.99 -3.21 14.27
CA VAL A 71 -14.83 -3.85 13.63
C VAL A 71 -15.15 -5.31 13.36
N THR A 72 -14.72 -5.79 12.20
CA THR A 72 -14.75 -7.21 11.82
C THR A 72 -13.32 -7.75 11.77
N ILE A 73 -13.16 -8.99 12.25
CA ILE A 73 -11.95 -9.79 12.09
C ILE A 73 -12.35 -11.04 11.32
N ASN A 74 -11.78 -11.24 10.14
CA ASN A 74 -12.00 -12.43 9.30
C ASN A 74 -10.76 -12.73 8.44
N GLU A 75 -10.89 -13.68 7.53
CA GLU A 75 -9.82 -14.09 6.62
C GLU A 75 -9.35 -12.93 5.73
N LEU A 76 -10.28 -12.19 5.10
CA LEU A 76 -9.94 -11.08 4.22
C LEU A 76 -9.23 -9.95 4.97
N THR A 77 -9.70 -9.58 6.17
CA THR A 77 -9.01 -8.56 6.98
C THR A 77 -7.63 -9.03 7.40
N THR A 78 -7.45 -10.33 7.61
CA THR A 78 -6.15 -10.92 7.96
C THR A 78 -5.17 -10.81 6.80
N VAL A 79 -5.58 -11.20 5.59
CA VAL A 79 -4.74 -11.06 4.39
C VAL A 79 -4.37 -9.59 4.16
N ALA A 80 -5.35 -8.69 4.09
CA ALA A 80 -5.10 -7.27 3.83
C ALA A 80 -4.19 -6.62 4.89
N SER A 81 -4.42 -6.94 6.16
CA SER A 81 -3.61 -6.43 7.27
C SER A 81 -2.19 -6.98 7.22
N ALA A 82 -2.03 -8.28 6.99
CA ALA A 82 -0.72 -8.91 6.92
C ALA A 82 0.10 -8.35 5.74
N PHE A 83 -0.51 -8.20 4.56
CA PHE A 83 0.17 -7.70 3.37
C PHE A 83 0.63 -6.25 3.51
N THR A 84 -0.23 -5.38 4.02
CA THR A 84 0.12 -3.95 4.19
C THR A 84 1.14 -3.73 5.31
N THR A 85 1.19 -4.61 6.32
CA THR A 85 2.05 -4.46 7.51
C THR A 85 3.18 -5.49 7.61
N ALA A 86 3.44 -6.30 6.58
CA ALA A 86 4.32 -7.48 6.64
C ALA A 86 5.71 -7.19 7.25
N ARG A 87 6.31 -6.05 6.89
CA ARG A 87 7.63 -5.61 7.40
C ARG A 87 7.65 -5.26 8.90
N PHE A 88 6.47 -5.08 9.51
CA PHE A 88 6.30 -4.69 10.91
C PHE A 88 5.80 -5.83 11.80
N ILE A 89 5.43 -6.97 11.21
CA ILE A 89 4.95 -8.16 11.95
C ILE A 89 6.16 -8.96 12.45
N ASN A 90 6.15 -9.33 13.74
CA ASN A 90 7.07 -10.30 14.34
C ASN A 90 6.27 -11.26 15.23
N GLY A 91 6.16 -12.52 14.79
CA GLY A 91 5.17 -13.46 15.33
C GLY A 91 3.76 -12.86 15.21
N GLU A 92 3.08 -12.75 16.34
CA GLU A 92 1.73 -12.16 16.42
C GLU A 92 1.74 -10.70 16.91
N SER A 93 2.91 -10.06 16.96
CA SER A 93 3.05 -8.67 17.39
C SER A 93 3.41 -7.75 16.23
N MET A 94 3.09 -6.46 16.37
CA MET A 94 3.42 -5.45 15.36
C MET A 94 4.23 -4.31 15.97
N SER A 95 5.37 -3.99 15.36
CA SER A 95 6.25 -2.91 15.81
C SER A 95 7.03 -2.27 14.66
N GLY A 96 7.43 -1.02 14.83
CA GLY A 96 8.09 -0.23 13.78
C GLY A 96 8.10 1.26 14.09
N ASN A 97 8.68 2.04 13.17
CA ASN A 97 8.65 3.50 13.27
C ASN A 97 7.20 4.01 13.10
N PRO A 98 6.79 5.09 13.81
CA PRO A 98 5.41 5.55 13.80
C PRO A 98 4.86 5.89 12.41
N LEU A 99 5.65 6.58 11.57
CA LEU A 99 5.21 6.98 10.23
C LEU A 99 4.92 5.76 9.35
N GLY A 100 5.86 4.82 9.27
CA GLY A 100 5.71 3.61 8.46
C GLY A 100 4.53 2.74 8.90
N LEU A 101 4.31 2.59 10.21
CA LEU A 101 3.12 1.90 10.74
C LEU A 101 1.83 2.60 10.32
N ARG A 102 1.80 3.94 10.38
CA ARG A 102 0.63 4.74 10.00
C ARG A 102 0.31 4.61 8.51
N ILE A 103 1.34 4.65 7.66
CA ILE A 103 1.22 4.45 6.20
C ILE A 103 0.70 3.04 5.90
N ALA A 104 1.28 2.02 6.50
CA ALA A 104 0.86 0.63 6.32
C ALA A 104 -0.60 0.43 6.74
N ALA A 105 -0.97 0.86 7.95
CA ALA A 105 -2.35 0.79 8.43
C ALA A 105 -3.33 1.57 7.56
N GLY A 106 -2.91 2.74 7.05
CA GLY A 106 -3.72 3.57 6.15
C GLY A 106 -4.03 2.94 4.79
N ASN A 107 -3.30 1.90 4.39
CA ASN A 107 -3.52 1.14 3.16
C ASN A 107 -4.46 -0.06 3.32
N VAL A 108 -4.75 -0.52 4.55
CA VAL A 108 -5.69 -1.64 4.78
C VAL A 108 -7.08 -1.36 4.18
N PRO A 109 -7.67 -0.15 4.36
CA PRO A 109 -8.97 0.19 3.77
C PRO A 109 -9.03 0.12 2.23
N ASN A 110 -7.88 0.12 1.55
CA ASN A 110 -7.85 0.00 0.10
C ASN A 110 -8.18 -1.43 -0.37
N LEU A 111 -7.88 -2.43 0.46
CA LEU A 111 -8.12 -3.85 0.17
C LEU A 111 -9.40 -4.38 0.82
N VAL A 112 -9.71 -3.95 2.06
CA VAL A 112 -10.88 -4.42 2.82
C VAL A 112 -11.56 -3.27 3.55
N ASP A 113 -12.83 -3.40 3.88
CA ASP A 113 -13.51 -2.51 4.82
C ASP A 113 -13.45 -3.11 6.24
N PRO A 114 -12.70 -2.49 7.18
CA PRO A 114 -12.56 -3.03 8.54
C PRO A 114 -13.87 -3.10 9.33
N ALA A 115 -14.92 -2.36 8.94
CA ALA A 115 -16.20 -2.37 9.65
C ALA A 115 -17.12 -3.52 9.21
N THR A 116 -17.03 -3.91 7.94
CA THR A 116 -17.86 -4.99 7.37
C THR A 116 -17.09 -6.29 7.24
N GLY A 117 -15.77 -6.24 7.09
CA GLY A 117 -14.90 -7.37 6.73
C GLY A 117 -15.00 -7.77 5.25
N GLY A 118 -15.69 -6.98 4.44
CA GLY A 118 -15.76 -7.15 2.98
C GLY A 118 -14.64 -6.41 2.27
N TRP A 119 -14.73 -6.32 0.95
CA TRP A 119 -13.74 -5.63 0.12
C TRP A 119 -13.74 -4.11 0.33
N GLY A 120 -12.55 -3.53 0.19
CA GLY A 120 -12.35 -2.09 0.20
C GLY A 120 -12.87 -1.45 -1.09
N LYS A 121 -13.04 -0.13 -1.09
CA LYS A 121 -13.54 0.57 -2.29
C LYS A 121 -12.51 0.60 -3.42
N VAL A 122 -11.22 0.72 -3.09
CA VAL A 122 -10.15 0.87 -4.09
C VAL A 122 -9.92 -0.42 -4.88
N ILE A 123 -9.87 -1.57 -4.21
CA ILE A 123 -9.73 -2.87 -4.89
C ILE A 123 -10.92 -3.19 -5.82
N LEU A 124 -12.09 -2.57 -5.58
CA LEU A 124 -13.29 -2.71 -6.42
C LEU A 124 -13.38 -1.68 -7.55
N ASP A 125 -12.60 -0.60 -7.50
CA ASP A 125 -12.55 0.41 -8.57
C ASP A 125 -12.33 -0.29 -9.93
N PRO A 126 -13.05 0.06 -11.01
CA PRO A 126 -12.82 -0.50 -12.34
C PRO A 126 -11.35 -0.61 -12.77
N ILE A 127 -10.49 0.35 -12.40
CA ILE A 127 -9.06 0.31 -12.76
C ILE A 127 -8.27 -0.76 -11.99
N ASN A 128 -8.86 -1.34 -10.94
CA ASN A 128 -8.30 -2.44 -10.16
C ASN A 128 -9.04 -3.75 -10.44
N SER A 129 -10.37 -3.77 -10.31
CA SER A 129 -11.18 -4.97 -10.43
C SER A 129 -11.20 -5.59 -11.82
N THR A 130 -10.97 -4.80 -12.87
CA THR A 130 -10.95 -5.31 -14.26
C THR A 130 -9.56 -5.34 -14.90
N GLN A 131 -8.57 -4.67 -14.30
CA GLN A 131 -7.22 -4.54 -14.89
C GLN A 131 -6.11 -5.20 -14.07
N THR A 132 -6.45 -5.76 -12.90
CA THR A 132 -5.50 -6.47 -12.03
C THR A 132 -6.11 -7.78 -11.53
N THR A 133 -5.26 -8.69 -11.04
CA THR A 133 -5.68 -9.93 -10.37
C THR A 133 -5.76 -9.79 -8.85
N THR A 134 -5.53 -8.60 -8.29
CA THR A 134 -5.38 -8.36 -6.84
C THR A 134 -6.60 -8.79 -6.03
N LEU A 135 -7.81 -8.55 -6.54
CA LEU A 135 -9.05 -9.00 -5.89
C LEU A 135 -9.11 -10.53 -5.77
N ALA A 136 -8.79 -11.24 -6.86
CA ALA A 136 -8.78 -12.70 -6.88
C ALA A 136 -7.64 -13.27 -6.02
N ASN A 137 -6.46 -12.63 -6.01
CA ASN A 137 -5.36 -12.99 -5.12
C ASN A 137 -5.78 -12.89 -3.64
N LEU A 138 -6.39 -11.75 -3.25
CA LEU A 138 -6.88 -11.51 -1.88
C LEU A 138 -7.86 -12.60 -1.44
N ASP A 139 -8.84 -12.89 -2.28
CA ASP A 139 -9.90 -13.86 -2.00
C ASP A 139 -9.40 -15.32 -2.01
N THR A 140 -8.45 -15.66 -2.89
CA THR A 140 -7.81 -16.99 -2.88
C THR A 140 -6.98 -17.19 -1.60
N LEU A 141 -6.21 -16.18 -1.17
CA LEU A 141 -5.49 -16.22 0.10
C LEU A 141 -6.44 -16.29 1.30
N GLY A 142 -7.55 -15.55 1.27
CA GLY A 142 -8.60 -15.65 2.28
C GLY A 142 -9.21 -17.05 2.34
N SER A 143 -9.42 -17.66 1.17
CA SER A 143 -9.92 -19.04 1.06
C SER A 143 -8.92 -20.05 1.63
N LEU A 144 -7.60 -19.85 1.48
CA LEU A 144 -6.59 -20.71 2.12
C LEU A 144 -6.66 -20.64 3.66
N ILE A 145 -6.91 -19.46 4.24
CA ILE A 145 -7.13 -19.33 5.69
C ILE A 145 -8.41 -20.09 6.10
N THR A 146 -9.51 -19.93 5.35
CA THR A 146 -10.74 -20.70 5.63
C THR A 146 -10.48 -22.20 5.53
N ALA A 147 -9.72 -22.66 4.53
CA ALA A 147 -9.38 -24.07 4.35
C ALA A 147 -8.58 -24.61 5.54
N PHE A 148 -7.55 -23.87 5.98
CA PHE A 148 -6.75 -24.19 7.16
C PHE A 148 -7.60 -24.43 8.41
N ALA A 149 -8.63 -23.59 8.59
CA ALA A 149 -9.56 -23.69 9.69
C ALA A 149 -10.57 -24.85 9.53
N THR A 150 -11.08 -25.09 8.32
CA THR A 150 -12.32 -25.87 8.12
C THR A 150 -12.14 -27.25 7.50
N VAL A 151 -11.34 -27.40 6.44
CA VAL A 151 -11.29 -28.66 5.67
C VAL A 151 -9.92 -29.32 5.68
N ALA A 152 -8.89 -28.59 6.10
CA ALA A 152 -7.53 -29.10 6.15
C ALA A 152 -7.36 -30.19 7.22
N ASP A 153 -6.56 -31.21 6.88
CA ASP A 153 -5.93 -32.10 7.86
C ASP A 153 -4.55 -31.55 8.27
N ASP A 154 -3.85 -32.25 9.17
CA ASP A 154 -2.56 -31.80 9.67
C ASP A 154 -1.47 -31.78 8.58
N ASN A 155 -1.56 -32.68 7.60
CA ASN A 155 -0.63 -32.71 6.48
C ASN A 155 -0.81 -31.50 5.54
N TRP A 156 -2.05 -31.13 5.23
CA TRP A 156 -2.36 -29.92 4.46
C TRP A 156 -1.88 -28.67 5.21
N ARG A 157 -2.13 -28.57 6.52
CA ARG A 157 -1.65 -27.45 7.35
C ARG A 157 -0.13 -27.35 7.34
N ALA A 158 0.58 -28.47 7.49
CA ALA A 158 2.04 -28.49 7.44
C ALA A 158 2.59 -28.03 6.08
N ARG A 159 1.99 -28.47 4.96
CA ARG A 159 2.37 -28.01 3.61
C ARG A 159 2.09 -26.54 3.40
N PHE A 160 0.95 -26.03 3.87
CA PHE A 160 0.61 -24.61 3.81
C PHE A 160 1.61 -23.73 4.57
N LEU A 161 1.93 -24.09 5.82
CA LEU A 161 2.91 -23.34 6.61
C LEU A 161 4.31 -23.40 5.98
N LYS A 162 4.68 -24.55 5.40
CA LYS A 162 5.94 -24.68 4.64
C LYS A 162 5.98 -23.74 3.43
N ALA A 163 4.95 -23.75 2.58
CA ALA A 163 4.86 -22.88 1.40
C ALA A 163 4.77 -21.38 1.75
N ALA A 164 4.42 -21.05 3.00
CA ALA A 164 4.40 -19.68 3.51
C ALA A 164 5.72 -19.28 4.22
N THR A 165 6.76 -20.13 4.20
CA THR A 165 8.03 -19.87 4.89
C THR A 165 8.92 -18.95 4.05
N PRO A 166 9.30 -17.76 4.54
CA PRO A 166 10.28 -16.90 3.86
C PRO A 166 11.65 -17.59 3.76
N THR A 167 12.40 -17.31 2.70
CA THR A 167 13.69 -17.94 2.36
C THR A 167 14.68 -17.93 3.53
N ASP A 168 14.76 -16.81 4.27
CA ASP A 168 15.62 -16.65 5.45
C ASP A 168 14.82 -16.56 6.77
N GLY A 169 13.60 -17.07 6.78
CA GLY A 169 12.64 -16.95 7.87
C GLY A 169 12.39 -18.24 8.65
N ALA A 170 11.77 -18.12 9.82
CA ALA A 170 11.21 -19.27 10.52
C ALA A 170 9.90 -19.71 9.87
N THR A 171 9.64 -21.02 9.84
CA THR A 171 8.35 -21.55 9.41
C THR A 171 7.22 -20.97 10.27
N PRO A 172 6.19 -20.36 9.66
CA PRO A 172 5.03 -19.84 10.36
C PRO A 172 4.35 -20.86 11.25
N LYS A 173 3.83 -20.42 12.40
CA LYS A 173 3.11 -21.29 13.34
C LYS A 173 1.59 -21.19 13.24
N ASN A 174 1.09 -20.17 12.55
CA ASN A 174 -0.33 -19.85 12.47
C ASN A 174 -0.65 -19.10 11.18
N THR A 175 -1.94 -18.90 10.92
CA THR A 175 -2.44 -18.23 9.70
C THR A 175 -1.97 -16.78 9.55
N LEU A 176 -1.80 -16.03 10.65
CA LEU A 176 -1.30 -14.65 10.60
C LEU A 176 0.16 -14.62 10.14
N GLU A 177 1.02 -15.41 10.78
CA GLU A 177 2.43 -15.52 10.43
C GLU A 177 2.60 -16.03 8.99
N ALA A 178 1.74 -16.96 8.55
CA ALA A 178 1.75 -17.47 7.18
C ALA A 178 1.45 -16.37 6.16
N MET A 179 0.40 -15.57 6.39
CA MET A 179 0.10 -14.43 5.51
C MET A 179 1.21 -13.39 5.52
N ALA A 180 1.85 -13.14 6.67
CA ALA A 180 2.99 -12.23 6.74
C ALA A 180 4.21 -12.79 5.99
N GLY A 181 4.41 -14.11 5.99
CA GLY A 181 5.46 -14.79 5.22
C GLY A 181 5.24 -14.65 3.71
N ILE A 182 4.05 -15.01 3.23
CA ILE A 182 3.66 -14.87 1.81
C ILE A 182 3.76 -13.40 1.38
N ALA A 183 3.35 -12.44 2.21
CA ALA A 183 3.44 -11.03 1.88
C ALA A 183 4.89 -10.52 1.71
N ARG A 184 5.87 -11.11 2.41
CA ARG A 184 7.28 -10.71 2.28
C ARG A 184 7.93 -11.26 1.02
N GLU A 185 7.55 -12.48 0.62
CA GLU A 185 8.09 -13.16 -0.55
C GLU A 185 6.95 -13.75 -1.40
N PRO A 186 6.09 -12.90 -2.01
CA PRO A 186 4.90 -13.37 -2.71
C PRO A 186 5.20 -14.23 -3.94
N TRP A 187 6.46 -14.21 -4.41
CA TRP A 187 6.96 -14.97 -5.55
C TRP A 187 7.49 -16.36 -5.18
N ALA A 188 7.68 -16.69 -3.89
CA ALA A 188 8.47 -17.85 -3.47
C ALA A 188 7.83 -19.19 -3.86
N ASP A 189 6.60 -19.47 -3.41
CA ASP A 189 5.92 -20.75 -3.63
C ASP A 189 4.47 -20.60 -4.17
N PRO A 190 4.20 -19.76 -5.20
CA PRO A 190 2.85 -19.53 -5.68
C PRO A 190 2.18 -20.80 -6.25
N LYS A 191 2.98 -21.73 -6.78
CA LYS A 191 2.50 -23.02 -7.28
C LYS A 191 1.92 -23.90 -6.17
N ASP A 192 2.67 -24.09 -5.09
CA ASP A 192 2.23 -24.95 -3.99
C ASP A 192 1.04 -24.34 -3.25
N LEU A 193 1.05 -23.01 -3.04
CA LEU A 193 -0.09 -22.28 -2.47
C LEU A 193 -1.35 -22.43 -3.32
N TYR A 194 -1.24 -22.30 -4.65
CA TYR A 194 -2.39 -22.50 -5.54
C TYR A 194 -2.85 -23.97 -5.56
N THR A 195 -1.92 -24.94 -5.56
CA THR A 195 -2.26 -26.36 -5.46
C THR A 195 -3.04 -26.67 -4.18
N LEU A 196 -2.63 -26.11 -3.04
CA LEU A 196 -3.37 -26.26 -1.78
C LEU A 196 -4.78 -25.67 -1.84
N PHE A 197 -4.95 -24.54 -2.54
CA PHE A 197 -6.28 -23.97 -2.81
C PHE A 197 -7.13 -24.89 -3.71
N ASP A 198 -6.53 -25.43 -4.77
CA ASP A 198 -7.20 -26.36 -5.70
C ASP A 198 -7.60 -27.67 -5.01
N GLU A 199 -6.75 -28.22 -4.14
CA GLU A 199 -7.06 -29.39 -3.33
C GLU A 199 -8.20 -29.14 -2.33
N ALA A 200 -8.21 -27.98 -1.68
CA ALA A 200 -9.24 -27.62 -0.70
C ALA A 200 -10.60 -27.31 -1.36
N TYR A 201 -10.58 -26.75 -2.57
CA TYR A 201 -11.76 -26.32 -3.31
C TYR A 201 -11.69 -26.75 -4.77
N PRO A 202 -11.75 -28.06 -5.08
CA PRO A 202 -11.51 -28.58 -6.42
C PRO A 202 -12.51 -28.04 -7.44
N GLN A 203 -12.03 -27.80 -8.67
CA GLN A 203 -12.87 -27.39 -9.78
C GLN A 203 -13.85 -28.52 -10.14
N PRO A 204 -15.17 -28.29 -10.05
CA PRO A 204 -16.16 -29.29 -10.45
C PRO A 204 -16.02 -29.68 -11.92
N LYS A 205 -16.23 -30.98 -12.22
CA LYS A 205 -16.13 -31.55 -13.58
C LYS A 205 -17.20 -31.02 -14.55
N ASP A 206 -18.32 -30.54 -14.01
CA ASP A 206 -19.41 -29.95 -14.78
C ASP A 206 -19.16 -28.48 -15.16
N GLY A 207 -18.00 -27.93 -14.79
CA GLY A 207 -17.64 -26.53 -15.06
C GLY A 207 -18.32 -25.51 -14.14
N SER A 208 -19.08 -25.96 -13.13
CA SER A 208 -19.65 -25.07 -12.12
C SER A 208 -18.57 -24.41 -11.25
N ARG A 209 -18.94 -23.38 -10.48
CA ARG A 209 -17.97 -22.69 -9.63
C ARG A 209 -17.48 -23.61 -8.51
N ARG A 210 -16.19 -23.46 -8.13
CA ARG A 210 -15.62 -24.06 -6.92
C ARG A 210 -16.46 -23.66 -5.72
N ALA A 211 -16.59 -24.57 -4.75
CA ALA A 211 -17.24 -24.29 -3.47
C ALA A 211 -16.35 -23.46 -2.52
N ALA A 212 -15.56 -22.53 -3.07
CA ALA A 212 -14.71 -21.62 -2.31
C ALA A 212 -15.57 -20.56 -1.59
N PRO A 213 -15.17 -20.10 -0.38
CA PRO A 213 -15.95 -19.17 0.43
C PRO A 213 -16.02 -17.74 -0.14
N PHE A 214 -15.02 -17.36 -0.94
CA PHE A 214 -14.87 -16.03 -1.54
C PHE A 214 -14.83 -16.14 -3.07
N VAL A 215 -15.41 -15.14 -3.76
CA VAL A 215 -15.47 -15.05 -5.23
C VAL A 215 -15.36 -13.56 -5.59
N PRO A 216 -14.49 -13.15 -6.53
CA PRO A 216 -13.73 -14.00 -7.45
C PRO A 216 -12.51 -14.66 -6.81
N TYR A 217 -12.08 -15.81 -7.34
CA TYR A 217 -10.85 -16.51 -6.97
C TYR A 217 -10.00 -16.76 -8.21
N LEU A 218 -8.73 -17.11 -8.03
CA LEU A 218 -7.83 -17.47 -9.14
C LEU A 218 -8.27 -18.76 -9.84
N ALA A 219 -8.31 -18.73 -11.18
CA ALA A 219 -8.60 -19.90 -12.01
C ALA A 219 -7.34 -20.71 -12.37
N TYR A 220 -6.15 -20.12 -12.23
CA TYR A 220 -4.85 -20.71 -12.53
C TYR A 220 -3.81 -20.23 -11.51
N THR A 221 -2.70 -20.96 -11.40
CA THR A 221 -1.54 -20.55 -10.60
C THR A 221 -1.04 -19.17 -11.05
N PRO A 222 -0.94 -18.18 -10.13
CA PRO A 222 -0.38 -16.88 -10.47
C PRO A 222 1.16 -16.94 -10.48
N PRO A 223 1.86 -15.99 -11.12
CA PRO A 223 3.32 -15.89 -11.02
C PRO A 223 3.79 -15.47 -9.62
N ASP A 224 2.94 -14.79 -8.85
CA ASP A 224 3.14 -14.39 -7.47
C ASP A 224 1.79 -14.03 -6.82
N PHE A 225 1.77 -13.92 -5.50
CA PHE A 225 0.60 -13.51 -4.71
C PHE A 225 0.60 -12.02 -4.31
N ALA A 226 1.35 -11.15 -5.00
CA ALA A 226 1.40 -9.73 -4.66
C ALA A 226 0.00 -9.09 -4.78
N LEU A 227 -0.27 -8.11 -3.91
CA LEU A 227 -1.51 -7.35 -3.90
C LEU A 227 -1.23 -5.91 -4.37
N MET A 228 -1.18 -5.74 -5.69
CA MET A 228 -0.86 -4.45 -6.33
C MET A 228 -2.13 -3.65 -6.63
N LEU A 229 -2.13 -2.35 -6.35
CA LEU A 229 -3.24 -1.46 -6.65
C LEU A 229 -2.79 -0.33 -7.58
N CYS A 230 -3.66 0.02 -8.51
CA CYS A 230 -3.58 1.20 -9.34
C CYS A 230 -4.31 2.36 -8.63
N PHE A 231 -3.68 3.53 -8.63
CA PHE A 231 -4.26 4.79 -8.16
C PHE A 231 -4.28 5.80 -9.31
N ALA A 232 -5.34 6.59 -9.38
CA ALA A 232 -5.57 7.59 -10.43
C ALA A 232 -6.09 8.91 -9.84
N GLY A 233 -6.21 9.92 -10.69
CA GLY A 233 -6.62 11.28 -10.29
C GLY A 233 -5.44 12.23 -10.19
N GLY A 234 -5.71 13.47 -9.73
CA GLY A 234 -4.69 14.49 -9.49
C GLY A 234 -3.87 14.94 -10.71
N GLY A 235 -4.22 14.48 -11.92
CA GLY A 235 -3.49 14.75 -13.15
C GLY A 235 -2.48 13.69 -13.58
N VAL A 236 -2.48 12.49 -12.95
CA VAL A 236 -1.54 11.42 -13.32
C VAL A 236 -1.70 11.01 -14.78
N TYR A 237 -0.64 11.19 -15.55
CA TYR A 237 -0.50 10.65 -16.90
C TYR A 237 0.98 10.66 -17.32
N SER A 238 1.54 9.47 -17.59
CA SER A 238 2.98 9.29 -17.83
C SER A 238 3.81 9.87 -16.67
N ALA A 239 3.57 9.34 -15.47
CA ALA A 239 4.30 9.71 -14.28
C ALA A 239 5.80 9.45 -14.46
N ALA A 240 6.59 10.43 -14.04
CA ALA A 240 8.03 10.37 -14.09
C ALA A 240 8.61 9.81 -12.78
N ARG A 241 9.72 10.40 -12.32
CA ARG A 241 10.34 10.02 -11.05
C ARG A 241 9.33 10.18 -9.90
N LEU A 242 9.24 9.13 -9.08
CA LEU A 242 8.46 9.10 -7.86
C LEU A 242 9.35 9.56 -6.69
N MET A 243 8.86 10.50 -5.90
CA MET A 243 9.54 11.05 -4.73
C MET A 243 8.59 11.11 -3.54
N PHE A 244 9.12 11.04 -2.32
CA PHE A 244 8.31 11.08 -1.10
C PHE A 244 8.73 12.23 -0.20
N ASP A 245 7.75 12.94 0.36
CA ASP A 245 8.00 13.96 1.38
C ASP A 245 8.08 13.37 2.79
N VAL A 246 8.29 14.24 3.79
CA VAL A 246 8.46 13.84 5.19
C VAL A 246 7.22 13.14 5.79
N ASP A 247 6.04 13.38 5.22
CA ASP A 247 4.78 12.74 5.62
C ASP A 247 4.50 11.47 4.82
N GLY A 248 5.39 11.11 3.89
CA GLY A 248 5.27 9.97 3.00
C GLY A 248 4.30 10.20 1.84
N ASN A 249 3.89 11.44 1.55
CA ASN A 249 3.10 11.72 0.37
C ASN A 249 3.96 11.49 -0.87
N LEU A 250 3.38 10.85 -1.88
CA LEU A 250 4.01 10.68 -3.17
C LEU A 250 3.91 11.97 -3.98
N TRP A 251 5.03 12.37 -4.59
CA TRP A 251 5.14 13.45 -5.56
C TRP A 251 5.71 12.91 -6.86
N SER A 252 5.14 13.34 -7.99
CA SER A 252 5.68 12.98 -9.30
C SER A 252 5.33 14.00 -10.36
N GLY A 253 6.31 14.46 -11.11
CA GLY A 253 6.07 15.18 -12.35
C GLY A 253 5.43 14.30 -13.39
N GLN A 254 4.54 14.87 -14.18
CA GLN A 254 3.89 14.17 -15.28
C GLN A 254 4.50 14.65 -16.57
N ASN A 255 4.81 13.72 -17.47
CA ASN A 255 5.27 14.12 -18.80
C ASN A 255 4.14 14.84 -19.52
N TRP A 256 2.94 14.28 -19.48
CA TRP A 256 1.85 14.65 -20.37
C TRP A 256 0.57 15.01 -19.61
N LEU A 257 -0.28 15.83 -20.23
CA LEU A 257 -1.61 16.16 -19.71
C LEU A 257 -2.59 15.00 -20.00
N PRO A 258 -3.36 14.49 -19.03
CA PRO A 258 -4.39 13.50 -19.29
C PRO A 258 -5.37 13.92 -20.39
N SER A 259 -5.85 12.97 -21.18
CA SER A 259 -6.83 13.16 -22.28
C SER A 259 -6.39 14.05 -23.44
N SER A 260 -5.15 14.53 -23.46
CA SER A 260 -4.62 15.40 -24.53
C SER A 260 -4.14 14.66 -25.77
N GLN A 261 -4.18 13.32 -25.78
CA GLN A 261 -3.55 12.47 -26.82
C GLN A 261 -2.03 12.65 -26.93
N SER A 262 -1.41 13.22 -25.89
CA SER A 262 0.01 13.49 -25.86
C SER A 262 0.88 12.24 -25.89
N GLY A 263 1.98 12.33 -26.60
CA GLY A 263 3.06 11.36 -26.63
C GLY A 263 4.36 12.04 -27.05
N VAL A 264 5.35 11.24 -27.43
CA VAL A 264 6.70 11.75 -27.73
C VAL A 264 6.70 12.74 -28.92
N SER A 265 5.86 12.53 -29.93
CA SER A 265 5.85 13.34 -31.16
C SER A 265 5.01 14.63 -31.07
N HIS A 266 3.90 14.58 -30.34
CA HIS A 266 2.98 15.71 -30.13
C HIS A 266 2.54 15.67 -28.68
N ASN A 267 2.69 16.78 -27.95
CA ASN A 267 2.37 16.81 -26.55
C ASN A 267 1.82 18.15 -26.06
N ILE A 268 1.07 18.02 -24.97
CA ILE A 268 0.68 19.02 -24.00
C ILE A 268 1.23 18.47 -22.69
N GLY A 269 2.11 19.22 -22.04
CA GLY A 269 2.81 18.78 -20.86
C GLY A 269 1.92 18.69 -19.62
N GLY A 270 2.26 17.77 -18.73
CA GLY A 270 1.61 17.63 -17.44
C GLY A 270 2.25 18.50 -16.35
N GLY A 271 1.53 18.69 -15.25
CA GLY A 271 2.05 19.32 -14.04
C GLY A 271 2.72 18.34 -13.08
N VAL A 272 2.66 18.63 -11.78
CA VAL A 272 3.19 17.76 -10.72
C VAL A 272 2.03 17.24 -9.87
N VAL A 273 1.99 15.93 -9.63
CA VAL A 273 0.95 15.31 -8.80
C VAL A 273 1.41 15.11 -7.37
N LYS A 274 0.44 15.10 -6.45
CA LYS A 274 0.63 14.70 -5.06
C LYS A 274 -0.42 13.68 -4.66
N PHE A 275 -0.01 12.63 -3.98
CA PHE A 275 -0.90 11.65 -3.35
C PHE A 275 -0.55 11.48 -1.88
N THR A 276 -1.58 11.32 -1.06
CA THR A 276 -1.42 10.74 0.27
C THR A 276 -0.71 9.39 0.21
N PRO A 277 -0.09 8.91 1.31
CA PRO A 277 0.60 7.62 1.34
C PRO A 277 -0.30 6.39 1.08
N ASN A 278 -1.62 6.56 1.05
CA ASN A 278 -2.59 5.52 0.72
C ASN A 278 -3.31 5.76 -0.61
N GLY A 279 -2.78 6.66 -1.46
CA GLY A 279 -3.19 6.80 -2.86
C GLY A 279 -4.41 7.69 -3.10
N THR A 280 -4.84 8.49 -2.13
CA THR A 280 -5.78 9.60 -2.39
C THR A 280 -5.05 10.76 -3.05
N ALA A 281 -5.51 11.20 -4.22
CA ALA A 281 -4.96 12.36 -4.92
C ALA A 281 -5.22 13.66 -4.14
N LEU A 282 -4.19 14.50 -4.04
CA LEU A 282 -4.23 15.82 -3.39
C LEU A 282 -4.02 16.98 -4.36
N SER A 283 -3.43 16.72 -5.53
CA SER A 283 -3.24 17.74 -6.56
C SER A 283 -4.53 17.99 -7.37
N PRO A 284 -4.64 19.15 -8.05
CA PRO A 284 -5.76 19.46 -8.92
C PRO A 284 -6.03 18.37 -9.96
N ALA A 285 -7.30 18.08 -10.21
CA ALA A 285 -7.70 17.11 -11.23
C ALA A 285 -7.21 17.54 -12.61
N ILE A 286 -6.77 16.57 -13.41
CA ILE A 286 -6.26 16.72 -14.79
C ILE A 286 -4.91 17.44 -14.88
N THR A 287 -4.76 18.63 -14.34
CA THR A 287 -3.53 19.43 -14.54
C THR A 287 -2.41 19.09 -13.57
N GLY A 288 -2.74 18.57 -12.39
CA GLY A 288 -1.82 18.59 -11.25
C GLY A 288 -1.50 20.03 -10.81
N PHE A 289 -0.47 20.18 -9.99
CA PHE A 289 0.10 21.49 -9.66
C PHE A 289 0.88 22.03 -10.84
N THR A 290 0.65 23.30 -11.14
CA THR A 290 1.28 24.02 -12.25
C THR A 290 1.85 25.34 -11.74
N GLY A 291 2.74 25.95 -12.53
CA GLY A 291 3.35 27.23 -12.18
C GLY A 291 4.67 27.42 -12.88
N MET A 292 5.19 28.65 -12.85
CA MET A 292 6.52 29.00 -13.38
C MET A 292 6.74 28.57 -14.86
N GLY A 293 5.67 28.41 -15.63
CA GLY A 293 5.73 28.01 -17.04
C GLY A 293 6.02 26.51 -17.28
N LEU A 294 5.99 25.68 -16.23
CA LEU A 294 6.18 24.23 -16.34
C LEU A 294 5.20 23.62 -17.36
N ASP A 295 5.73 22.85 -18.31
CA ASP A 295 4.96 22.14 -19.33
C ASP A 295 5.65 20.79 -19.60
N GLY A 296 5.31 19.77 -18.80
CA GLY A 296 5.83 18.41 -18.92
C GLY A 296 7.21 18.21 -18.29
N VAL A 297 7.31 17.27 -17.34
CA VAL A 297 8.44 17.22 -16.38
C VAL A 297 9.65 16.38 -16.84
N GLY A 298 9.49 15.46 -17.78
CA GLY A 298 10.56 14.49 -18.06
C GLY A 298 10.94 13.74 -16.78
N TRP A 299 12.23 13.50 -16.51
CA TRP A 299 12.69 12.80 -15.30
C TRP A 299 12.86 13.68 -14.05
N GLY A 300 12.43 14.94 -14.12
CA GLY A 300 12.83 15.98 -13.19
C GLY A 300 11.92 16.20 -12.02
N THR A 301 11.88 15.28 -11.07
CA THR A 301 11.17 15.51 -9.80
C THR A 301 12.08 15.22 -8.62
N ALA A 302 12.13 16.15 -7.67
CA ALA A 302 12.81 15.95 -6.41
C ALA A 302 12.06 16.60 -5.25
N VAL A 303 12.25 16.03 -4.06
CA VAL A 303 11.69 16.57 -2.82
C VAL A 303 12.86 16.86 -1.88
N THR A 304 12.93 18.10 -1.42
CA THR A 304 13.83 18.56 -0.35
C THR A 304 13.08 18.55 0.98
N HIS A 305 13.70 19.03 2.06
CA HIS A 305 13.05 19.05 3.38
C HIS A 305 11.75 19.89 3.43
N ASP A 306 11.67 20.94 2.62
CA ASP A 306 10.62 21.95 2.70
C ASP A 306 10.00 22.33 1.34
N LYS A 307 10.51 21.76 0.25
CA LYS A 307 10.09 22.12 -1.12
C LYS A 307 10.05 20.93 -2.05
N VAL A 308 9.23 21.04 -3.07
CA VAL A 308 9.23 20.16 -4.24
C VAL A 308 9.82 20.91 -5.42
N TRP A 309 10.69 20.23 -6.15
CA TRP A 309 11.35 20.74 -7.34
C TRP A 309 10.88 19.91 -8.53
N ALA A 310 10.49 20.59 -9.60
CA ALA A 310 10.28 20.00 -10.89
C ALA A 310 11.04 20.77 -11.96
N SER A 311 11.59 20.05 -12.93
CA SER A 311 12.20 20.62 -14.13
C SER A 311 11.47 20.08 -15.35
N SER A 312 11.55 20.74 -16.51
CA SER A 312 10.72 20.36 -17.65
C SER A 312 11.44 20.30 -18.99
N PHE A 313 10.79 19.61 -19.93
CA PHE A 313 11.20 19.53 -21.33
C PHE A 313 11.29 20.91 -21.99
N ASN A 314 10.47 21.87 -21.58
CA ASN A 314 10.50 23.24 -22.12
C ASN A 314 11.52 24.16 -21.44
N GLY A 315 12.45 23.59 -20.67
CA GLY A 315 13.55 24.33 -20.04
C GLY A 315 13.11 25.19 -18.85
N LYS A 316 12.06 24.79 -18.13
CA LYS A 316 11.51 25.50 -16.97
C LYS A 316 11.78 24.77 -15.67
N ILE A 317 11.77 25.52 -14.58
CA ILE A 317 11.93 24.99 -13.22
C ILE A 317 10.75 25.48 -12.39
N LEU A 318 10.01 24.55 -11.83
CA LEU A 318 9.00 24.81 -10.81
C LEU A 318 9.55 24.45 -9.44
N VAL A 319 9.48 25.40 -8.51
CA VAL A 319 9.72 25.16 -7.09
C VAL A 319 8.45 25.50 -6.33
N MET A 320 7.98 24.59 -5.50
CA MET A 320 6.72 24.75 -4.77
C MET A 320 6.82 24.27 -3.32
N ASP A 321 5.91 24.76 -2.49
CA ASP A 321 5.69 24.24 -1.13
C ASP A 321 4.97 22.88 -1.19
N PHE A 322 4.73 22.28 -0.02
CA PHE A 322 4.00 21.00 0.05
C PHE A 322 2.49 21.14 -0.17
N ASP A 323 1.94 22.35 -0.23
CA ASP A 323 0.56 22.61 -0.63
C ASP A 323 0.42 22.79 -2.15
N GLY A 324 1.55 22.80 -2.87
CA GLY A 324 1.64 22.91 -4.32
C GLY A 324 1.60 24.34 -4.82
N HIS A 325 1.83 25.34 -3.96
CA HIS A 325 1.97 26.72 -4.38
C HIS A 325 3.39 27.01 -4.88
N PRO A 326 3.56 27.62 -6.06
CA PRO A 326 4.86 28.06 -6.53
C PRO A 326 5.52 29.06 -5.57
N ILE A 327 6.77 28.82 -5.17
CA ILE A 327 7.56 29.68 -4.28
C ILE A 327 8.55 30.51 -5.11
N GLY A 328 8.01 31.34 -6.01
CA GLY A 328 8.80 32.27 -6.82
C GLY A 328 8.32 32.39 -8.26
N LYS A 329 9.16 33.01 -9.08
CA LYS A 329 8.99 33.16 -10.53
C LYS A 329 10.28 32.79 -11.25
N GLU A 330 10.17 32.43 -12.52
CA GLU A 330 11.30 32.05 -13.36
C GLU A 330 12.46 33.08 -13.32
N SER A 331 12.12 34.38 -13.26
CA SER A 331 13.10 35.46 -13.22
C SER A 331 13.86 35.60 -11.89
N ASP A 332 13.52 34.81 -10.88
CA ASP A 332 14.26 34.75 -9.62
C ASP A 332 15.53 33.88 -9.75
N PHE A 333 15.63 33.04 -10.78
CA PHE A 333 16.82 32.21 -10.99
C PHE A 333 17.98 33.03 -11.56
N PRO A 334 19.22 32.83 -11.06
CA PRO A 334 20.37 33.67 -11.41
C PRO A 334 20.98 33.36 -12.79
N PHE A 335 20.32 32.52 -13.59
CA PHE A 335 20.81 32.10 -14.90
C PHE A 335 20.29 33.04 -15.99
N LYS A 336 21.19 33.40 -16.91
CA LYS A 336 20.86 34.25 -18.06
C LYS A 336 20.76 33.45 -19.35
N GLU A 337 21.29 32.23 -19.31
CA GLU A 337 21.26 31.25 -20.36
C GLU A 337 19.84 30.72 -20.57
N LYS A 338 19.55 30.31 -21.81
CA LYS A 338 18.31 29.61 -22.12
C LYS A 338 18.52 28.12 -21.90
N PHE A 339 17.64 27.49 -21.15
CA PHE A 339 17.63 26.03 -21.00
C PHE A 339 16.87 25.38 -22.15
N LEU A 340 17.33 24.22 -22.60
CA LEU A 340 16.74 23.51 -23.72
C LEU A 340 15.83 22.36 -23.25
N GLY A 341 16.31 21.51 -22.34
CA GLY A 341 15.53 20.37 -21.84
C GLY A 341 16.06 19.86 -20.51
N LEU A 342 15.44 20.32 -19.41
CA LEU A 342 15.86 19.97 -18.07
C LEU A 342 15.25 18.63 -17.66
N MET A 343 16.10 17.67 -17.28
CA MET A 343 15.70 16.30 -17.01
C MET A 343 15.98 15.93 -15.56
N GLY A 344 17.10 15.29 -15.25
CA GLY A 344 17.34 14.75 -13.91
C GLY A 344 17.56 15.84 -12.86
N ILE A 345 16.91 15.69 -11.70
CA ILE A 345 17.19 16.48 -10.50
C ILE A 345 17.83 15.59 -9.43
N GLY A 346 18.95 16.04 -8.88
CA GLY A 346 19.63 15.45 -7.72
C GLY A 346 19.51 16.36 -6.50
N VAL A 347 19.27 15.78 -5.32
CA VAL A 347 19.22 16.50 -4.05
C VAL A 347 20.14 15.83 -3.05
N ALA A 348 21.01 16.60 -2.42
CA ALA A 348 21.86 16.12 -1.33
C ALA A 348 21.22 16.35 0.04
N ALA A 349 21.71 15.62 1.06
CA ALA A 349 21.21 15.72 2.43
C ALA A 349 21.36 17.13 3.06
N ASN A 350 22.36 17.90 2.60
CA ASN A 350 22.50 19.31 3.00
C ASN A 350 21.44 20.22 2.36
N GLY A 351 20.69 19.73 1.37
CA GLY A 351 19.64 20.41 0.62
C GLY A 351 20.13 21.15 -0.62
N ASP A 352 21.39 20.93 -1.03
CA ASP A 352 21.86 21.35 -2.35
C ASP A 352 21.11 20.60 -3.45
N VAL A 353 20.87 21.30 -4.57
CA VAL A 353 20.13 20.76 -5.72
C VAL A 353 20.97 20.89 -6.99
N TRP A 354 20.98 19.83 -7.80
CA TRP A 354 21.56 19.84 -9.14
C TRP A 354 20.48 19.50 -10.17
N ILE A 355 20.50 20.17 -11.32
CA ILE A 355 19.59 19.90 -12.43
C ILE A 355 20.40 19.72 -13.71
N ALA A 356 20.21 18.60 -14.39
CA ALA A 356 20.86 18.34 -15.67
C ALA A 356 20.02 18.90 -16.83
N ASP A 357 20.64 19.73 -17.66
CA ASP A 357 20.10 20.07 -18.98
C ASP A 357 20.61 19.03 -19.99
N GLY A 358 19.74 18.05 -20.28
CA GLY A 358 20.10 16.94 -21.16
C GLY A 358 20.30 17.36 -22.61
N SER A 359 19.77 18.52 -23.00
CA SER A 359 19.81 19.00 -24.39
C SER A 359 20.94 19.98 -24.66
N ASP A 360 21.49 20.63 -23.61
CA ASP A 360 22.55 21.64 -23.74
C ASP A 360 23.87 21.23 -23.04
N ASN A 361 23.94 20.00 -22.51
CA ASN A 361 25.12 19.42 -21.85
C ASN A 361 25.68 20.30 -20.72
N GLN A 362 24.80 20.80 -19.86
CA GLN A 362 25.14 21.62 -18.69
C GLN A 362 24.50 21.09 -17.40
N LEU A 363 25.11 21.44 -16.27
CA LEU A 363 24.64 21.09 -14.93
C LEU A 363 24.41 22.37 -14.12
N LEU A 364 23.16 22.61 -13.75
CA LEU A 364 22.78 23.70 -12.86
C LEU A 364 23.05 23.27 -11.43
N TYR A 365 23.55 24.18 -10.60
CA TYR A 365 23.80 23.95 -9.18
C TYR A 365 23.16 25.05 -8.33
N PHE A 366 22.33 24.64 -7.38
CA PHE A 366 21.67 25.49 -6.41
C PHE A 366 22.18 25.14 -5.02
N HIS A 367 22.96 26.05 -4.45
CA HIS A 367 23.43 25.90 -3.08
C HIS A 367 22.33 26.26 -2.09
N ARG A 368 22.09 25.42 -1.08
CA ARG A 368 21.24 25.80 0.04
C ARG A 368 21.94 26.86 0.88
N ARG A 369 21.46 28.11 0.84
CA ARG A 369 21.92 29.15 1.76
C ARG A 369 21.71 28.68 3.21
N THR A 370 22.81 28.44 3.90
CA THR A 370 22.82 28.20 5.36
C THR A 370 22.64 29.55 6.05
N GLY A 371 21.48 29.81 6.65
CA GLY A 371 21.20 31.17 7.12
C GLY A 371 19.92 31.45 7.91
N GLU A 372 19.31 30.47 8.58
CA GLU A 372 18.50 30.71 9.78
C GLU A 372 18.78 29.60 10.78
N GLY A 373 19.54 29.94 11.82
CA GLY A 373 20.10 28.99 12.75
C GLY A 373 19.03 28.25 13.55
N ARG A 374 19.20 26.93 13.66
CA ARG A 374 18.85 26.23 14.90
C ARG A 374 19.58 26.96 16.03
N ARG A 375 18.88 27.81 16.78
CA ARG A 375 19.23 28.04 18.17
C ARG A 375 18.97 26.72 18.88
N SER A 376 20.02 25.96 19.12
CA SER A 376 20.05 24.97 20.19
C SER A 376 19.76 25.70 21.50
N SER A 377 18.61 25.44 22.12
CA SER A 377 18.47 25.62 23.55
C SER A 377 18.86 24.30 24.21
N SER A 378 19.92 24.38 25.01
CA SER A 378 20.31 23.47 26.09
C SER A 378 19.13 22.99 26.93
#